data_AF-A0A7C3XJT9-F1
#
_entry.id   AF-A0A7C3XJT9-F1
#
_cell.length_a   1.000
_cell.length_b   1.000
_cell.length_c   1.000
_cell.angle_alpha   90.00
_cell.angle_beta   90.00
_cell.angle_gamma   90.00
#
_symmetry.space_group_name_H-M   'P 1'
#
loop_
_entity.id
_entity.type
_entity.pdbx_description
1 polymer ?
#
loop_
_entity_poly.entity_id
_entity_poly.type
_entity_poly.pdbx_seq_one_letter_code
_entity_poly.pdbx_strand_id
1 'polypeptide(L)'
;MKRAWGVLSAGILLIILAILVIISVLSPTLIPLEWVLPLTIVIFGFWLIILAFMKKTLKTSTYETPPLMVGGWGIFLIGIGMLWLYPSAWILILAILILIIGIIAILYSFMKRT
;
A
#
# COMPACT_ATOMS: atom_id res chain seq x y z
N MET A 1 10.43 20.97 12.56
CA MET A 1 11.08 20.39 11.36
C MET A 1 10.01 19.74 10.50
N LYS A 2 9.83 20.14 9.23
CA LYS A 2 8.93 19.43 8.29
C LYS A 2 9.48 18.01 8.12
N ARG A 3 8.69 17.00 8.48
CA ARG A 3 9.08 15.61 8.27
C ARG A 3 9.06 15.32 6.77
N ALA A 4 10.18 14.83 6.23
CA ALA A 4 10.33 14.54 4.80
C ALA A 4 9.69 13.19 4.43
N TRP A 5 8.40 13.01 4.75
CA TRP A 5 7.65 11.78 4.48
C TRP A 5 7.66 11.38 3.00
N GLY A 6 7.70 12.36 2.10
CA GLY A 6 7.81 12.13 0.65
C GLY A 6 9.17 11.53 0.26
N VAL A 7 10.27 12.06 0.80
CA VAL A 7 11.62 11.55 0.53
C VAL A 7 11.78 10.12 1.08
N LEU A 8 11.28 9.87 2.29
CA LEU A 8 11.29 8.53 2.89
C LEU A 8 10.52 7.52 2.03
N SER A 9 9.31 7.89 1.59
CA SER A 9 8.46 6.99 0.78
C SER A 9 9.06 6.76 -0.61
N ALA A 10 9.64 7.79 -1.23
CA ALA A 10 10.34 7.64 -2.50
C ALA A 10 11.56 6.70 -2.37
N GLY A 11 12.35 6.85 -1.30
CA GLY A 11 13.47 5.94 -1.03
C GLY A 11 13.02 4.49 -0.87
N ILE A 12 11.94 4.25 -0.13
CA ILE A 12 11.41 2.91 0.09
C ILE A 12 10.87 2.30 -1.19
N LEU A 13 10.20 3.09 -2.03
CA LEU A 13 9.75 2.63 -3.36
C LEU A 13 10.94 2.18 -4.20
N LEU A 14 12.01 2.98 -4.26
CA LEU A 14 13.21 2.64 -5.02
C LEU A 14 13.92 1.39 -4.48
N ILE A 15 13.98 1.23 -3.15
CA ILE A 15 14.57 0.04 -2.52
C ILE A 15 13.75 -1.22 -2.87
N ILE A 16 12.42 -1.15 -2.75
CA ILE A 16 11.53 -2.28 -3.10
C ILE A 16 11.74 -2.68 -4.57
N LEU A 17 11.73 -1.69 -5.47
CA LEU A 17 11.92 -1.92 -6.90
C LEU A 17 13.30 -2.53 -7.18
N ALA A 18 14.37 -1.98 -6.59
CA ALA A 18 15.72 -2.51 -6.77
C ALA A 18 15.83 -3.97 -6.30
N ILE A 19 15.31 -4.29 -5.11
CA ILE A 19 15.33 -5.65 -4.57
C ILE A 19 14.59 -6.62 -5.50
N LEU A 20 13.38 -6.26 -5.95
CA LEU A 20 12.60 -7.13 -6.85
C LEU A 20 13.27 -7.32 -8.21
N VAL A 21 13.87 -6.26 -8.78
CA VAL A 21 14.64 -6.37 -10.03
C VAL A 21 15.85 -7.28 -9.85
N ILE A 22 16.62 -7.12 -8.77
CA ILE A 22 17.78 -7.97 -8.47
C ILE A 22 17.35 -9.44 -8.34
N ILE A 23 16.29 -9.71 -7.58
CA ILE A 23 15.78 -11.09 -7.41
C ILE A 23 15.30 -11.65 -8.75
N SER A 24 14.61 -10.87 -9.56
CA SER A 24 14.12 -11.31 -10.86
C SER A 24 15.26 -11.69 -11.82
N VAL A 25 16.36 -10.92 -11.80
CA VAL A 25 17.55 -11.22 -12.61
C VAL A 25 18.30 -12.45 -12.08
N LEU A 26 18.45 -12.59 -10.76
CA LEU A 26 19.15 -13.71 -10.14
C LEU A 26 18.35 -15.01 -10.15
N SER A 27 17.01 -14.93 -10.20
CA SER A 27 16.10 -16.05 -10.04
C SER A 27 14.80 -15.84 -10.84
N PRO A 28 14.88 -15.91 -12.18
CA PRO A 28 13.75 -15.60 -13.06
C PRO A 28 12.59 -16.59 -12.93
N THR A 29 12.84 -17.80 -12.44
CA THR A 29 11.80 -18.80 -12.17
C THR A 29 11.00 -18.50 -10.89
N LEU A 30 11.56 -17.74 -9.96
CA LEU A 30 10.89 -17.33 -8.72
C LEU A 30 10.08 -16.05 -8.92
N ILE A 31 10.68 -15.03 -9.56
CA ILE A 31 10.02 -13.77 -9.86
C ILE A 31 10.29 -13.41 -11.33
N PRO A 32 9.33 -13.70 -12.23
CA PRO A 32 9.40 -13.23 -13.61
C PRO A 32 9.48 -11.71 -13.66
N LEU A 33 10.17 -11.16 -14.67
CA LEU A 33 10.34 -9.71 -14.81
C LEU A 33 9.00 -8.97 -14.89
N GLU A 34 8.01 -9.60 -15.53
CA GLU A 34 6.63 -9.15 -15.64
C GLU A 34 5.89 -9.03 -14.29
N TRP A 35 6.36 -9.72 -13.25
CA TRP A 35 5.79 -9.64 -11.90
C TRP A 35 6.42 -8.55 -11.04
N VAL A 36 7.57 -8.00 -11.44
CA VAL A 36 8.32 -7.01 -10.66
C VAL A 36 7.50 -5.75 -10.42
N LEU A 37 6.91 -5.17 -11.46
CA LEU A 37 6.09 -3.96 -11.33
C LEU A 37 4.85 -4.18 -10.44
N PRO A 38 4.00 -5.19 -10.69
CA PRO A 38 2.82 -5.35 -9.86
C PRO A 38 3.15 -5.76 -8.41
N LEU A 39 4.22 -6.53 -8.16
CA LEU A 39 4.70 -6.79 -6.80
C LEU A 39 5.21 -5.52 -6.11
N THR A 40 5.91 -4.65 -6.84
CA THR A 40 6.36 -3.35 -6.31
C THR A 40 5.16 -2.53 -5.84
N ILE A 41 4.10 -2.49 -6.64
CA ILE A 41 2.86 -1.78 -6.32
C ILE A 41 2.21 -2.35 -5.04
N VAL A 42 2.10 -3.68 -4.92
CA VAL A 42 1.53 -4.33 -3.73
C VAL A 42 2.34 -4.02 -2.48
N ILE A 43 3.66 -4.23 -2.51
CA ILE A 43 4.54 -4.04 -1.35
C ILE A 43 4.56 -2.55 -0.95
N PHE A 44 4.59 -1.64 -1.93
CA PHE A 44 4.51 -0.21 -1.65
C PHE A 44 3.14 0.20 -1.08
N GLY A 45 2.06 -0.45 -1.51
CA GLY A 45 0.75 -0.27 -0.90
C GLY A 45 0.73 -0.63 0.60
N PHE A 46 1.41 -1.71 1.00
CA PHE A 46 1.61 -2.03 2.43
C PHE A 46 2.42 -0.96 3.15
N TRP A 47 3.47 -0.41 2.52
CA TRP A 47 4.22 0.72 3.09
C TRP A 47 3.32 1.93 3.37
N LEU A 48 2.40 2.28 2.46
CA LEU A 48 1.46 3.38 2.69
C LEU A 48 0.51 3.12 3.86
N ILE A 49 0.09 1.87 4.08
CA ILE A 49 -0.71 1.50 5.26
C ILE A 49 0.11 1.71 6.53
N ILE A 50 1.38 1.27 6.56
CA ILE A 50 2.28 1.49 7.70
C ILE A 50 2.48 2.99 7.94
N LEU A 51 2.70 3.75 6.88
CA LEU A 51 2.85 5.20 6.93
C LEU A 51 1.59 5.88 7.48
N ALA A 52 0.40 5.41 7.11
CA ALA A 52 -0.85 5.89 7.67
C ALA A 52 -0.93 5.69 9.19
N PHE A 53 -0.57 4.51 9.68
CA PHE A 53 -0.50 4.25 11.12
C PHE A 53 0.51 5.15 11.83
N MET A 54 1.71 5.32 11.26
CA MET A 54 2.72 6.24 11.81
C MET A 54 2.23 7.68 11.85
N LYS A 55 1.56 8.17 10.80
CA LYS A 55 0.99 9.52 10.79
C LYS A 55 -0.11 9.70 11.84
N LYS A 56 -0.94 8.67 12.07
CA LYS A 56 -1.98 8.70 13.12
C LYS A 56 -1.36 8.82 14.52
N THR A 57 -0.28 8.09 14.81
CA THR A 57 0.34 8.10 16.15
C THR A 57 1.17 9.35 16.43
N LEU A 58 1.81 9.91 15.40
CA LEU A 58 2.75 11.02 15.56
C LEU A 58 2.11 12.42 15.50
N LYS A 59 0.77 12.53 15.54
CA LYS A 59 -0.01 13.79 15.46
C LYS A 59 0.52 14.75 14.40
N THR A 60 0.20 14.47 13.15
CA THR A 60 0.58 15.32 12.00
C THR A 60 -0.12 16.68 12.04
N SER A 61 0.55 17.73 11.54
CA SER A 61 -0.04 19.09 11.51
C SER A 61 -1.25 19.15 10.58
N THR A 62 -2.14 20.14 10.79
CA THR A 62 -3.42 20.34 10.05
C THR A 62 -3.27 20.38 8.53
N TYR A 63 -2.06 20.65 8.01
CA TYR A 63 -1.77 20.76 6.58
C TYR A 63 -1.18 19.47 5.95
N GLU A 64 -0.97 18.41 6.72
CA GLU A 64 -0.48 17.14 6.18
C GLU A 64 -1.62 16.23 5.73
N THR A 65 -1.38 15.43 4.68
CA THR A 65 -2.37 14.48 4.14
C THR A 65 -2.88 13.56 5.25
N PRO A 66 -4.21 13.44 5.42
CA PRO A 66 -4.77 12.72 6.55
C PRO A 66 -4.38 11.23 6.51
N PRO A 67 -4.10 10.60 7.67
CA PRO A 67 -3.72 9.19 7.76
C PRO A 67 -4.66 8.26 7.00
N LEU A 68 -5.97 8.52 7.09
CA LEU A 68 -7.01 7.71 6.46
C LEU A 68 -6.92 7.73 4.92
N MET A 69 -6.56 8.88 4.33
CA MET A 69 -6.37 9.00 2.89
C MET A 69 -5.10 8.28 2.43
N VAL A 70 -4.01 8.38 3.20
CA VAL A 70 -2.76 7.65 2.90
C VAL A 70 -2.99 6.13 2.96
N GLY A 71 -3.71 5.65 3.99
CA GLY A 71 -4.03 4.24 4.12
C GLY A 71 -4.98 3.74 3.02
N GLY A 72 -5.95 4.57 2.62
CA GLY A 72 -6.84 4.28 1.50
C GLY A 72 -6.09 4.11 0.17
N TRP A 73 -5.11 4.98 -0.11
CA TRP A 73 -4.22 4.81 -1.26
C TRP A 73 -3.40 3.52 -1.19
N GLY A 74 -2.93 3.13 0.00
CA GLY A 74 -2.25 1.86 0.21
C GLY A 74 -3.10 0.65 -0.16
N ILE A 75 -4.35 0.60 0.33
CA ILE A 75 -5.31 -0.46 0.02
C ILE A 75 -5.64 -0.49 -1.49
N PHE A 76 -5.81 0.67 -2.10
CA PHE A 76 -6.09 0.79 -3.52
C PHE A 76 -4.94 0.27 -4.38
N LEU A 77 -3.69 0.62 -4.05
CA LEU A 77 -2.51 0.11 -4.74
C LEU A 77 -2.39 -1.41 -4.60
N ILE A 78 -2.61 -1.97 -3.40
CA ILE A 78 -2.64 -3.44 -3.22
C ILE A 78 -3.68 -4.06 -4.16
N GLY A 79 -4.88 -3.48 -4.24
CA GLY A 79 -5.93 -3.91 -5.16
C GLY A 79 -5.48 -3.94 -6.62
N ILE A 80 -4.89 -2.85 -7.11
CA ILE A 80 -4.38 -2.74 -8.49
C ILE A 80 -3.27 -3.75 -8.75
N GLY A 81 -2.29 -3.85 -7.84
CA GLY A 81 -1.18 -4.78 -8.00
C GLY A 81 -1.64 -6.25 -8.00
N MET A 82 -2.62 -6.59 -7.16
CA MET A 82 -3.23 -7.93 -7.14
C MET A 82 -4.04 -8.22 -8.41
N LEU A 83 -4.80 -7.24 -8.91
CA LEU A 83 -5.54 -7.36 -10.18
C LEU A 83 -4.62 -7.59 -11.36
N TRP A 84 -3.45 -6.95 -11.34
CA TRP A 84 -2.44 -7.14 -12.37
C TRP A 84 -1.79 -8.52 -12.28
N LEU A 85 -1.46 -9.02 -11.08
CA LEU A 85 -0.90 -10.38 -10.91
C LEU A 85 -1.92 -11.48 -11.24
N TYR A 86 -3.19 -11.27 -10.88
CA TYR A 86 -4.23 -12.29 -10.96
C TYR A 86 -5.49 -11.76 -11.65
N PRO A 87 -5.44 -11.46 -12.96
CA PRO A 87 -6.55 -10.87 -13.68
C PRO A 87 -7.79 -11.77 -13.72
N SER A 88 -7.60 -13.10 -13.70
CA SER A 88 -8.70 -14.08 -13.64
C SER A 88 -9.46 -14.07 -12.31
N ALA A 89 -8.83 -13.59 -11.23
CA ALA A 89 -9.42 -13.53 -9.89
C ALA A 89 -10.04 -12.16 -9.56
N TRP A 90 -10.32 -11.34 -10.56
CA TRP A 90 -10.77 -9.95 -10.38
C TRP A 90 -12.00 -9.79 -9.47
N ILE A 91 -13.00 -10.69 -9.59
CA ILE A 91 -14.20 -10.68 -8.73
C ILE A 91 -13.82 -10.88 -7.26
N LEU A 92 -12.92 -11.83 -6.99
CA LEU A 92 -12.48 -12.15 -5.63
C LEU A 92 -11.67 -10.99 -5.03
N ILE A 93 -10.81 -10.35 -5.82
CA ILE A 93 -10.03 -9.18 -5.38
C ILE A 93 -10.94 -8.01 -5.06
N LEU A 94 -11.95 -7.74 -5.89
CA LEU A 94 -12.97 -6.71 -5.61
C LEU A 94 -13.78 -7.04 -4.36
N ALA A 95 -14.19 -8.30 -4.18
CA ALA A 95 -14.90 -8.74 -2.99
C ALA A 95 -14.07 -8.50 -1.71
N ILE A 96 -12.77 -8.82 -1.74
CA ILE A 96 -11.86 -8.54 -0.62
C ILE A 96 -11.71 -7.04 -0.37
N LEU A 97 -11.56 -6.21 -1.42
CA LEU A 97 -11.47 -4.76 -1.26
C LEU A 97 -12.72 -4.17 -0.61
N ILE A 98 -13.91 -4.57 -1.07
CA ILE A 98 -15.19 -4.14 -0.50
C ILE A 98 -15.30 -4.60 0.95
N LEU A 99 -14.88 -5.83 1.26
CA LEU A 99 -14.87 -6.37 2.62
C LEU A 99 -13.95 -5.53 3.53
N ILE A 100 -12.72 -5.24 3.10
CA ILE A 100 -11.77 -4.40 3.86
C ILE A 100 -12.34 -3.00 4.09
N ILE A 101 -12.90 -2.36 3.06
CA ILE A 101 -13.52 -1.04 3.17
C ILE A 101 -14.70 -1.09 4.16
N GLY A 102 -15.53 -2.14 4.10
CA GLY A 102 -16.63 -2.36 5.03
C GLY A 102 -16.17 -2.49 6.48
N ILE A 103 -15.12 -3.28 6.75
CA ILE A 103 -14.53 -3.40 8.09
C ILE A 103 -14.00 -2.04 8.58
N ILE A 104 -13.30 -1.29 7.73
CA ILE A 104 -12.78 0.04 8.09
C ILE A 104 -13.93 1.00 8.43
N ALA A 105 -15.02 0.98 7.66
CA ALA A 105 -16.19 1.82 7.92
C ALA A 105 -16.86 1.47 9.26
N ILE A 106 -17.00 0.17 9.57
CA ILE A 106 -17.51 -0.31 10.86
C ILE A 106 -16.62 0.17 12.01
N LEU A 107 -15.31 -0.07 11.94
CA LEU A 107 -14.35 0.36 12.96
C LEU A 107 -14.37 1.88 13.17
N TYR A 108 -14.47 2.65 12.07
CA TYR A 108 -14.52 4.10 12.13
C TYR A 108 -15.79 4.60 12.86
N SER A 109 -16.93 3.93 12.67
CA SER A 109 -18.17 4.23 13.38
C SER A 109 -18.02 4.14 14.91
N PHE A 110 -17.27 3.14 15.38
CA PHE A 110 -16.98 2.99 16.81
C PHE A 110 -15.98 4.02 17.35
N MET A 111 -14.98 4.38 16.54
CA MET A 111 -13.94 5.36 16.93
C MET A 111 -14.46 6.80 17.10
N LYS A 112 -15.57 7.16 16.46
CA LYS A 112 -16.12 8.54 16.52
C LYS A 112 -16.96 8.80 17.79
N ARG A 113 -17.32 7.75 18.55
CA ARG A 113 -18.15 7.85 19.77
C ARG A 113 -17.35 7.92 21.08
N THR A 114 -16.04 7.74 21.03
CA THR A 114 -15.09 7.91 22.17
C THR A 114 -14.22 9.13 21.94
#